data_AF-A0A0D4CKG6-F1
#
_entry.id   AF-A0A0D4CKG6-F1
#
_cell.length_a   1.000
_cell.length_b   1.000
_cell.length_c   1.000
_cell.angle_alpha   90.00
_cell.angle_beta   90.00
_cell.angle_gamma   90.00
#
_symmetry.space_group_name_H-M   'P 1'
#
loop_
_entity.id
_entity.type
_entity.pdbx_description
1 polymer ?
#
loop_
_entity_poly.entity_id
_entity_poly.type
_entity_poly.pdbx_seq_one_letter_code
_entity_poly.pdbx_strand_id
1 'polypeptide(L)'
;MMYTKQTNNFDYSLLRKRMVEYRYNITSLAAAVGMDKGLLGAKLRNRTEFNQRQITKIAKVLDIDLREVPAYFFVSNVDKQSTKTITNKIEA
;
A
#
# COMPACT_ATOMS: atom_id res chain seq x y z
N MET A 1 -12.90 -25.01 12.17
CA MET A 1 -12.86 -24.39 10.82
C MET A 1 -11.76 -23.32 10.85
N MET A 2 -10.61 -23.58 10.22
CA MET A 2 -9.53 -22.59 10.19
C MET A 2 -9.85 -21.55 9.12
N TYR A 3 -10.06 -20.29 9.52
CA TYR A 3 -10.13 -19.19 8.56
C TYR A 3 -8.71 -18.84 8.12
N THR A 4 -8.41 -19.04 6.84
CA THR A 4 -7.22 -18.47 6.24
C THR A 4 -7.35 -16.95 6.27
N LYS A 5 -6.48 -16.28 7.02
CA LYS A 5 -6.38 -14.82 7.01
C LYS A 5 -6.04 -14.41 5.59
N GLN A 6 -7.00 -13.80 4.90
CA GLN A 6 -6.79 -13.26 3.55
C GLN A 6 -5.68 -12.21 3.63
N THR A 7 -4.49 -12.55 3.15
CA THR A 7 -3.40 -11.60 3.04
C THR A 7 -3.70 -10.72 1.83
N ASN A 8 -4.36 -9.58 2.07
CA ASN A 8 -4.48 -8.52 1.07
C ASN A 8 -3.07 -8.07 0.69
N ASN A 9 -2.57 -8.62 -0.41
CA ASN A 9 -1.20 -8.40 -0.85
C ASN A 9 -1.22 -7.17 -1.77
N PHE A 10 -0.82 -6.02 -1.25
CA PHE A 10 -0.73 -4.81 -2.03
C PHE A 10 0.53 -4.83 -2.93
N ASP A 11 0.40 -4.33 -4.15
CA ASP A 11 1.51 -4.12 -5.06
C ASP A 11 2.12 -2.74 -4.84
N TYR A 12 3.31 -2.72 -4.23
CA TYR A 12 4.10 -1.51 -4.04
C TYR A 12 5.15 -1.28 -5.13
N SER A 13 5.06 -1.95 -6.29
CA SER A 13 6.02 -1.79 -7.38
C SER A 13 6.10 -0.34 -7.87
N LEU A 14 4.95 0.34 -7.99
CA LEU A 14 4.90 1.75 -8.38
C LEU A 14 5.56 2.66 -7.34
N LEU A 15 5.28 2.43 -6.05
CA LEU A 15 5.93 3.14 -4.95
C LEU A 15 7.45 2.95 -4.95
N ARG A 16 7.94 1.73 -5.21
CA ARG A 16 9.38 1.44 -5.31
C ARG A 16 10.03 2.18 -6.47
N LYS A 17 9.39 2.24 -7.64
CA LYS A 17 9.89 3.02 -8.79
C LYS A 17 10.03 4.50 -8.43
N ARG A 18 8.99 5.09 -7.83
CA ARG A 18 9.00 6.48 -7.40
C ARG A 18 10.08 6.76 -6.35
N MET A 19 10.32 5.83 -5.41
CA MET A 19 11.45 5.95 -4.48
C MET A 19 12.79 6.06 -5.21
N VAL A 20 13.01 5.24 -6.25
CA VAL A 20 14.26 5.26 -7.03
C VAL A 20 14.39 6.55 -7.83
N GLU A 21 13.31 7.04 -8.45
CA GLU A 21 13.28 8.33 -9.16
C GLU A 21 13.72 9.49 -8.25
N TYR A 22 13.25 9.50 -7.01
CA TYR A 22 13.60 10.48 -5.98
C TYR A 22 14.87 10.13 -5.19
N ARG A 23 15.65 9.14 -5.63
CA ARG A 23 16.93 8.71 -5.02
C ARG A 23 16.81 8.26 -3.54
N TYR A 24 15.64 7.77 -3.15
CA TYR A 24 15.41 7.18 -1.84
C TYR A 24 15.65 5.67 -1.84
N ASN A 25 16.31 5.19 -0.80
CA ASN A 25 16.29 3.79 -0.38
C ASN A 25 15.43 3.66 0.89
N ILE A 26 15.24 2.43 1.40
CA ILE A 26 14.42 2.20 2.59
C ILE A 26 14.92 3.00 3.80
N THR A 27 16.25 3.07 4.00
CA THR A 27 16.84 3.79 5.13
C THR A 27 16.59 5.29 5.02
N SER A 28 16.85 5.89 3.84
CA SER A 28 16.69 7.34 3.66
C SER A 28 15.22 7.77 3.65
N LEU A 29 14.31 6.97 3.08
CA LEU A 29 12.88 7.26 3.13
C LEU A 29 12.34 7.15 4.55
N ALA A 30 12.72 6.11 5.29
CA ALA A 30 12.30 5.91 6.68
C ALA A 30 12.72 7.10 7.55
N ALA A 31 13.96 7.56 7.40
CA ALA A 31 14.45 8.78 8.06
C ALA A 31 13.62 10.02 7.67
N ALA A 32 13.36 10.22 6.38
CA ALA A 32 12.61 11.38 5.88
C ALA A 32 11.16 11.44 6.39
N VAL A 33 10.51 10.30 6.60
CA VAL A 33 9.11 10.23 7.10
C VAL A 33 9.03 10.07 8.63
N GLY A 34 10.16 9.91 9.31
CA GLY A 34 10.25 9.68 10.75
C GLY A 34 9.70 8.31 11.16
N MET A 35 10.10 7.25 10.45
CA MET A 35 9.72 5.85 10.71
C MET A 35 10.97 5.00 10.93
N ASP A 36 10.84 3.91 11.71
CA ASP A 36 11.87 2.88 11.75
C ASP A 36 12.06 2.21 10.38
N LYS A 37 13.32 1.94 10.01
CA LYS A 37 13.70 1.30 8.74
C LYS A 37 13.11 -0.10 8.61
N GLY A 38 13.16 -0.89 9.70
CA GLY A 38 12.61 -2.24 9.74
C GLY A 38 11.10 -2.24 9.54
N LEU A 39 10.41 -1.28 10.15
CA LEU A 39 8.97 -1.07 10.00
C LEU A 39 8.60 -0.72 8.54
N LEU A 40 9.28 0.23 7.90
CA LEU A 40 9.03 0.56 6.49
C LEU A 40 9.27 -0.67 5.58
N GLY A 41 10.36 -1.39 5.81
CA GLY A 41 10.66 -2.63 5.07
C GLY A 41 9.64 -3.75 5.31
N ALA A 42 9.06 -3.85 6.50
CA ALA A 42 7.96 -4.78 6.79
C ALA A 42 6.68 -4.39 6.05
N LYS A 43 6.35 -3.09 5.99
CA LYS A 43 5.19 -2.57 5.25
C LYS A 43 5.29 -2.82 3.75
N LEU A 44 6.43 -2.51 3.15
CA LEU A 44 6.70 -2.76 1.72
C LEU A 44 6.74 -4.25 1.33
N ARG A 45 6.70 -5.16 2.32
CA ARG A 45 6.57 -6.63 2.15
C ARG A 45 5.20 -7.14 2.62
N ASN A 46 4.21 -6.26 2.76
CA ASN A 46 2.86 -6.57 3.22
C ASN A 46 2.79 -7.28 4.59
N ARG A 47 3.80 -7.11 5.45
CA ARG A 47 3.76 -7.68 6.82
C ARG A 47 2.91 -6.85 7.78
N THR A 48 2.82 -5.53 7.53
CA THR A 48 1.95 -4.60 8.23
C THR A 48 1.43 -3.54 7.26
N GLU A 49 0.31 -2.90 7.57
CA GLU A 49 -0.34 -1.91 6.70
C GLU A 49 0.16 -0.49 6.99
N PHE A 50 0.14 0.40 5.99
CA PHE A 50 0.36 1.83 6.23
C PHE A 50 -0.89 2.47 6.85
N ASN A 51 -0.68 3.37 7.81
CA ASN A 51 -1.76 4.24 8.27
C ASN A 51 -1.84 5.52 7.42
N GLN A 52 -2.96 6.25 7.54
CA GLN A 52 -3.19 7.47 6.77
C GLN A 52 -2.07 8.51 6.94
N ARG A 53 -1.58 8.72 8.17
CA ARG A 53 -0.51 9.70 8.43
C ARG A 53 0.79 9.32 7.73
N GLN A 54 1.10 8.03 7.66
CA GLN A 54 2.28 7.52 6.97
C GLN A 54 2.15 7.69 5.46
N ILE A 55 0.99 7.35 4.88
CA ILE A 55 0.69 7.55 3.46
C ILE A 55 0.87 9.02 3.08
N THR A 56 0.26 9.94 3.84
CA THR A 56 0.38 11.38 3.56
C THR A 56 1.81 11.88 3.65
N LYS A 57 2.61 11.43 4.63
CA LYS A 57 4.02 11.80 4.74
C LYS A 57 4.85 11.29 3.56
N ILE A 58 4.68 10.02 3.19
CA ILE A 58 5.40 9.42 2.07
C ILE A 58 5.02 10.12 0.76
N ALA A 59 3.72 10.37 0.54
CA ALA A 59 3.25 11.10 -0.63
C ALA A 59 3.87 12.50 -0.72
N LYS A 60 3.97 13.22 0.41
CA LYS A 60 4.64 14.52 0.45
C LYS A 60 6.14 14.44 0.14
N VAL A 61 6.86 13.46 0.69
CA VAL A 61 8.32 13.30 0.49
C VAL A 61 8.67 12.87 -0.93
N LEU A 62 7.80 12.08 -1.56
CA LEU A 62 7.97 11.57 -2.93
C LEU A 62 7.20 12.38 -3.99
N ASP A 63 6.65 13.54 -3.60
CA ASP A 63 5.86 14.44 -4.45
C ASP A 63 4.78 13.71 -5.27
N ILE A 64 3.98 12.89 -4.59
CA ILE A 64 2.85 12.15 -5.16
C ILE A 64 1.58 12.99 -4.98
N ASP A 65 0.87 13.28 -6.07
CA ASP A 65 -0.43 13.98 -6.00
C ASP A 65 -1.43 13.12 -5.21
N LEU A 66 -2.24 13.78 -4.37
CA LEU A 66 -3.25 13.10 -3.55
C LEU A 66 -4.24 12.27 -4.37
N ARG A 67 -4.49 12.67 -5.63
CA ARG A 67 -5.33 11.93 -6.59
C ARG A 67 -4.70 10.61 -7.04
N GLU A 68 -3.37 10.52 -7.00
CA GLU A 68 -2.63 9.32 -7.41
C GLU A 68 -2.38 8.35 -6.25
N VAL A 69 -2.48 8.80 -4.98
CA VAL A 69 -2.27 7.97 -3.78
C VAL A 69 -2.93 6.58 -3.85
N PRO A 70 -4.20 6.43 -4.30
CA PRO A 70 -4.82 5.12 -4.50
C PRO A 70 -3.97 4.13 -5.32
N ALA A 71 -3.36 4.60 -6.41
CA ALA A 71 -2.54 3.79 -7.30
C ALA A 71 -1.21 3.33 -6.69
N TYR A 72 -0.72 4.03 -5.65
CA TYR A 72 0.54 3.69 -4.99
C TYR A 72 0.38 2.77 -3.79
N PHE A 73 -0.74 2.87 -3.06
CA PHE A 73 -0.90 2.22 -1.76
C PHE A 73 -2.03 1.19 -1.71
N PHE A 74 -2.97 1.24 -2.65
CA PHE A 74 -4.20 0.44 -2.60
C PHE A 74 -4.40 -0.45 -3.83
N VAL A 75 -3.38 -0.59 -4.68
CA VAL A 75 -3.38 -1.60 -5.75
C VAL A 75 -3.15 -2.96 -5.11
N SER A 76 -4.18 -3.82 -5.14
CA SER A 76 -4.09 -5.19 -4.64
C SER A 76 -3.82 -6.16 -5.79
N ASN A 77 -2.89 -7.10 -5.58
CA ASN A 77 -2.74 -8.28 -6.43
C ASN A 77 -3.87 -9.26 -6.09
N VAL A 78 -5.10 -8.91 -6.47
CA VAL A 78 -6.22 -9.85 -6.34
C VAL A 78 -6.06 -10.85 -7.48
N ASP A 79 -5.64 -12.07 -7.15
CA ASP A 79 -5.88 -13.18 -8.04
C ASP A 79 -7.38 -13.24 -8.34
N LYS A 80 -7.74 -13.44 -9.61
CA LYS A 80 -9.08 -13.28 -10.23
C LYS A 80 -10.22 -14.12 -9.62
N GLN A 81 -10.08 -14.69 -8.43
CA GLN A 81 -11.06 -15.56 -7.79
C GLN A 81 -11.68 -14.87 -6.57
N SER A 82 -12.58 -13.91 -6.82
CA SER A 82 -13.80 -13.63 -6.01
C SER A 82 -14.20 -12.15 -6.07
N THR A 83 -14.66 -11.67 -7.21
CA THR A 83 -15.73 -10.66 -7.20
C THR A 83 -17.06 -11.42 -7.18
N LYS A 84 -17.45 -11.95 -6.01
CA LYS A 84 -18.86 -12.29 -5.82
C LYS A 84 -19.59 -10.97 -5.59
N THR A 85 -20.16 -10.46 -6.68
CA THR A 85 -21.13 -9.37 -6.72
C THR A 85 -22.17 -9.60 -5.64
N ILE A 86 -22.24 -8.71 -4.63
CA ILE A 86 -23.46 -8.61 -3.82
C ILE A 86 -24.46 -7.84 -4.68
N THR A 87 -25.11 -8.54 -5.61
CA THR A 87 -26.34 -8.03 -6.20
C THR A 87 -27.43 -8.31 -5.18
N ASN A 88 -27.67 -7.36 -4.28
CA ASN A 88 -28.97 -7.33 -3.62
C ASN A 88 -29.99 -6.92 -4.68
N LYS A 89 -30.57 -7.95 -5.30
CA LYS A 89 -31.83 -7.88 -6.04
C LYS A 89 -32.82 -7.09 -5.19
N ILE A 90 -33.34 -6.02 -5.77
CA ILE A 90 -34.58 -5.40 -5.35
C ILE A 90 -35.67 -6.44 -5.70
N GLU A 91 -36.11 -7.21 -4.72
CA GLU A 91 -37.31 -8.06 -4.77
C GLU A 91 -37.88 -8.05 -3.34
N ALA A 92 -39.12 -7.68 -3.04
CA ALA A 92 -40.25 -7.13 -3.78
C ALA A 92 -41.10 -6.29 -2.80
#